data_AF-A0A0B1P0A0-F1
#
_entry.id   AF-A0A0B1P0A0-F1
#
_cell.length_a   1.000
_cell.length_b   1.000
_cell.length_c   1.000
_cell.angle_alpha   90.00
_cell.angle_beta   90.00
_cell.angle_gamma   90.00
#
_symmetry.space_group_name_H-M   'P 1'
#
loop_
_entity.id
_entity.type
_entity.pdbx_description
1 polymer ?
#
loop_
_entity_poly.entity_id
_entity_poly.type
_entity_poly.pdbx_seq_one_letter_code
_entity_poly.pdbx_strand_id
1 'polypeptide(L)'
;MFEFFIIFHVAYLKTMTKLTINAGFRGARLVPFDPEAVIMKLDVRLWTPKITELPFVDIDSWISWKTWNITKALLLSVLVKNRILQHQKSSLTPIFQTIAAMGKVMETIAHEITLLTAELPTLRKVNESPRKRYWAIKTRIRHGGVL
;
A
#
# COMPACT_ATOMS: atom_id res chain seq x y z
N MET A 1 -6.52 8.57 28.83
CA MET A 1 -6.10 7.42 27.98
C MET A 1 -4.58 7.34 27.81
N PHE A 2 -3.87 8.47 27.57
CA PHE A 2 -2.40 8.49 27.45
C PHE A 2 -1.64 8.05 28.72
N GLU A 3 -2.11 8.45 29.91
CA GLU A 3 -1.46 8.10 31.20
C GLU A 3 -1.45 6.60 31.49
N PHE A 4 -2.49 5.87 31.05
CA PHE A 4 -2.56 4.42 31.21
C PHE A 4 -1.41 3.73 30.49
N PHE A 5 -1.09 4.13 29.26
CA PHE A 5 -0.02 3.49 28.49
C PHE A 5 1.36 3.72 29.10
N ILE A 6 1.61 4.91 29.67
CA ILE A 6 2.87 5.21 30.34
C ILE A 6 3.01 4.38 31.62
N ILE A 7 1.98 4.38 32.47
CA ILE A 7 1.98 3.64 33.73
C ILE A 7 2.06 2.13 33.47
N PHE A 8 1.32 1.64 32.47
CA PHE A 8 1.36 0.25 32.03
C PHE A 8 2.75 -0.13 31.52
N HIS A 9 3.38 0.69 30.69
CA HIS A 9 4.71 0.40 30.15
C HIS A 9 5.76 0.30 31.27
N VAL A 10 5.72 1.23 32.23
CA VAL A 10 6.62 1.21 33.41
C VAL A 10 6.37 -0.02 34.27
N ALA A 11 5.09 -0.35 34.55
CA ALA A 11 4.73 -1.54 35.31
C ALA A 11 5.15 -2.82 34.58
N TYR A 12 4.93 -2.90 33.27
CA TYR A 12 5.31 -4.02 32.41
C TYR A 12 6.82 -4.28 32.48
N LEU A 13 7.65 -3.26 32.26
CA LEU A 13 9.09 -3.38 32.35
C LEU A 13 9.54 -3.81 33.76
N LYS A 14 8.92 -3.27 34.81
CA LYS A 14 9.20 -3.65 36.20
C LYS A 14 8.88 -5.11 36.50
N THR A 15 7.89 -5.68 35.81
CA THR A 15 7.51 -7.10 35.97
C THR A 15 8.32 -8.08 35.13
N MET A 16 9.09 -7.62 34.14
CA MET A 16 9.93 -8.47 33.27
C MET A 16 11.26 -8.86 33.94
N THR A 17 11.16 -9.59 35.05
CA THR A 17 12.32 -10.14 35.77
C THR A 17 12.67 -11.54 35.26
N LYS A 18 13.93 -11.96 35.45
CA LYS A 18 14.37 -13.33 35.11
C LYS A 18 13.48 -14.41 35.73
N LEU A 19 12.96 -14.16 36.94
CA LEU A 19 12.08 -15.10 37.66
C LEU A 19 10.70 -15.23 36.99
N THR A 20 10.06 -14.12 36.64
CA THR A 20 8.74 -14.11 35.97
C THR A 20 8.82 -14.68 34.56
N ILE A 21 9.89 -14.38 33.83
CA ILE A 21 10.16 -14.96 32.51
C ILE A 21 10.30 -16.48 32.62
N ASN A 22 11.16 -16.98 33.53
CA ASN A 22 11.35 -18.41 33.75
C ASN A 22 10.07 -19.12 34.22
N ALA A 23 9.26 -18.46 35.05
CA ALA A 23 7.97 -18.99 35.49
C ALA A 23 6.97 -19.12 34.33
N GLY A 24 6.95 -18.15 33.39
CA GLY A 24 6.14 -18.21 32.17
C GLY A 24 6.53 -19.38 31.27
N PHE A 25 7.83 -19.56 31.03
CA PHE A 25 8.37 -20.71 30.29
C PHE A 25 8.00 -22.05 30.95
N ARG A 26 8.15 -22.15 32.27
CA ARG A 26 7.76 -23.34 33.05
C ARG A 26 6.25 -23.61 32.97
N GLY A 27 5.41 -22.58 33.04
CA GLY A 27 3.95 -22.69 32.93
C GLY A 27 3.49 -23.13 31.55
N ALA A 28 4.15 -22.65 30.50
CA ALA A 28 3.94 -23.09 29.11
C ALA A 28 4.51 -24.49 28.81
N ARG A 29 5.11 -25.16 29.81
CA ARG A 29 5.89 -26.41 29.67
C ARG A 29 7.06 -26.29 28.68
N LEU A 30 7.48 -25.07 28.38
CA LEU A 30 8.71 -24.74 27.66
C LEU A 30 9.85 -24.71 28.68
N VAL A 31 10.14 -25.85 29.31
CA VAL A 31 11.34 -25.97 30.15
C VAL A 31 12.55 -25.86 29.20
N PRO A 32 13.53 -24.97 29.44
CA PRO A 32 14.63 -24.83 28.50
C PRO A 32 15.51 -26.08 28.61
N PHE A 33 15.38 -26.98 27.63
CA PHE A 33 16.36 -28.04 27.38
C PHE A 33 17.67 -27.42 26.85
N ASP A 34 17.54 -26.29 26.13
CA ASP A 34 18.63 -25.43 25.68
C ASP A 34 18.07 -24.03 25.36
N PRO A 35 18.48 -22.96 26.08
CA PRO A 35 18.02 -21.60 25.81
C PRO A 35 18.40 -21.09 24.42
N GLU A 36 19.52 -21.55 23.83
CA GLU A 36 19.93 -21.20 22.46
C GLU A 36 18.95 -21.76 21.44
N ALA A 37 18.55 -23.03 21.58
CA ALA A 37 17.54 -23.66 20.72
C ALA A 37 16.16 -22.98 20.81
N VAL A 38 15.78 -22.48 21.99
CA VAL A 38 14.54 -21.71 22.16
C VAL A 38 14.62 -20.36 21.45
N ILE A 39 15.75 -19.66 21.60
CA ILE A 39 15.99 -18.40 20.87
C ILE A 39 16.00 -18.66 19.36
N MET A 40 16.63 -19.73 18.87
CA MET A 40 16.65 -20.09 17.45
C MET A 40 15.26 -20.45 16.89
N LYS A 41 14.36 -21.01 17.72
CA LYS A 41 12.96 -21.26 17.33
C LYS A 41 12.07 -20.02 17.42
N LEU A 42 12.35 -19.12 18.35
CA LEU A 42 11.65 -17.84 18.50
C LEU A 42 12.15 -16.79 17.51
N ASP A 43 13.38 -16.93 17.02
CA ASP A 43 13.91 -16.27 15.83
C ASP A 43 13.24 -16.89 14.59
N VAL A 44 11.91 -16.87 14.61
CA VAL A 44 11.09 -17.06 13.43
C VAL A 44 11.42 -15.87 12.55
N ARG A 45 12.39 -16.04 11.64
CA ARG A 45 12.45 -15.21 10.45
C ARG A 45 11.05 -15.26 9.88
N LEU A 46 10.33 -14.14 10.00
CA LEU A 46 9.05 -13.97 9.35
C LEU A 46 9.34 -14.15 7.86
N TRP A 47 9.16 -15.38 7.38
CA TRP A 47 9.11 -15.65 5.98
C TRP A 47 7.74 -15.18 5.53
N THR A 48 7.58 -13.86 5.50
CA THR A 48 6.67 -13.24 4.56
C THR A 48 7.11 -13.80 3.22
N PRO A 49 6.26 -14.56 2.50
CA PRO A 49 6.62 -15.05 1.19
C PRO A 49 7.23 -13.88 0.44
N LYS A 50 8.44 -14.07 -0.08
CA LYS A 50 9.17 -13.05 -0.83
C LYS A 50 8.25 -12.66 -1.98
N ILE A 51 7.50 -11.58 -1.79
CA ILE A 51 6.91 -10.84 -2.89
C ILE A 51 8.14 -10.39 -3.64
N THR A 52 8.44 -11.09 -4.74
CA THR A 52 9.46 -10.69 -5.70
C THR A 52 9.20 -9.23 -6.02
N GLU A 53 10.02 -8.38 -5.41
CA GLU A 53 10.23 -6.96 -5.68
C GLU A 53 8.99 -6.25 -6.28
N LEU A 54 8.01 -5.90 -5.44
CA LEU A 54 7.37 -4.61 -5.71
C LEU A 54 8.39 -3.55 -5.28
N PRO A 55 8.74 -2.58 -6.16
CA PRO A 55 9.68 -1.54 -5.79
C PRO A 55 9.13 -0.83 -4.56
N PHE A 56 9.94 -0.76 -3.51
CA PHE A 56 9.77 0.20 -2.44
C PHE A 56 9.90 1.58 -3.08
N VAL A 57 8.77 2.12 -3.54
CA VAL A 57 8.71 3.46 -4.10
C VAL A 57 8.80 4.41 -2.91
N ASP A 58 9.92 5.12 -2.87
CA ASP A 58 10.17 6.28 -2.06
C ASP A 58 8.92 7.17 -1.95
N ILE A 59 8.45 7.38 -0.73
CA ILE A 59 7.16 8.01 -0.38
C ILE A 59 7.17 9.52 -0.70
N ASP A 60 8.31 10.10 -1.08
CA ASP A 60 8.42 11.51 -1.45
C ASP A 60 8.06 11.82 -2.91
N SER A 61 7.68 10.81 -3.69
CA SER A 61 7.20 11.00 -5.05
C SER A 61 5.69 11.23 -5.05
N TRP A 62 5.27 12.45 -5.39
CA TRP A 62 3.90 12.93 -5.61
C TRP A 62 3.16 12.12 -6.71
N ILE A 63 3.06 10.81 -6.56
CA ILE A 63 2.34 9.95 -7.45
C ILE A 63 0.92 9.93 -6.92
N SER A 64 0.12 10.85 -7.47
CA SER A 64 -1.29 11.08 -7.19
C SER A 64 -2.01 9.81 -6.74
N TRP A 65 -2.80 9.90 -5.68
CA TRP A 65 -3.85 8.95 -5.29
C TRP A 65 -4.51 8.18 -6.45
N LYS A 66 -4.66 8.81 -7.63
CA LYS A 66 -5.16 8.24 -8.89
C LYS A 66 -4.38 7.03 -9.46
N THR A 67 -3.06 6.95 -9.29
CA THR A 67 -2.26 5.81 -9.78
C THR A 67 -2.44 4.56 -8.91
N TRP A 68 -2.81 4.75 -7.65
CA TRP A 68 -3.11 3.66 -6.72
C TRP A 68 -4.28 2.79 -7.19
N ASN A 69 -5.30 3.39 -7.83
CA ASN A 69 -6.49 2.67 -8.30
C ASN A 69 -6.23 1.80 -9.54
N ILE A 70 -5.44 2.28 -10.52
CA ILE A 70 -5.10 1.51 -11.73
C ILE A 70 -4.23 0.30 -11.37
N THR A 71 -3.19 0.51 -10.55
CA THR A 71 -2.30 -0.57 -10.10
C THR A 71 -3.05 -1.61 -9.30
N LYS A 72 -4.00 -1.20 -8.44
CA LYS A 72 -4.90 -2.11 -7.73
C LYS A 72 -5.75 -2.96 -8.66
N ALA A 73 -6.37 -2.37 -9.69
CA ALA A 73 -7.19 -3.12 -10.65
C ALA A 73 -6.38 -4.22 -11.36
N LEU A 74 -5.14 -3.91 -11.76
CA LEU A 74 -4.21 -4.88 -12.36
C LEU A 74 -3.86 -6.00 -11.37
N LEU A 75 -3.47 -5.65 -10.14
CA LEU A 75 -3.16 -6.64 -9.09
C LEU A 75 -4.35 -7.55 -8.79
N LEU A 76 -5.57 -6.99 -8.69
CA LEU A 76 -6.81 -7.75 -8.49
C LEU A 76 -7.06 -8.74 -9.65
N SER A 77 -6.85 -8.32 -10.90
CA SER A 77 -7.02 -9.21 -12.06
C SER A 77 -6.04 -10.38 -12.06
N VAL A 78 -4.77 -10.14 -11.70
CA VAL A 78 -3.75 -11.18 -11.53
C VAL A 78 -4.12 -12.14 -10.40
N LEU A 79 -4.62 -11.61 -9.28
CA LEU A 79 -5.06 -12.39 -8.14
C LEU A 79 -6.24 -13.32 -8.50
N VAL A 80 -7.25 -12.79 -9.21
CA VAL A 80 -8.37 -13.60 -9.73
C VAL A 80 -7.86 -14.73 -10.64
N LYS A 81 -6.98 -14.41 -11.59
CA LYS A 81 -6.41 -15.40 -12.52
C LYS A 81 -5.70 -16.53 -11.78
N ASN A 82 -4.86 -16.19 -10.80
CA ASN A 82 -4.13 -17.17 -10.01
C ASN A 82 -5.06 -18.06 -9.17
N ARG A 83 -6.12 -17.49 -8.58
CA ARG A 83 -7.12 -18.26 -7.81
C ARG A 83 -7.90 -19.22 -8.69
N ILE A 84 -8.27 -18.83 -9.91
CA ILE A 84 -8.95 -19.71 -10.87
C ILE A 84 -8.04 -20.88 -11.25
N LEU A 85 -6.76 -20.60 -11.56
CA LEU A 85 -5.79 -21.64 -11.93
C LEU A 85 -5.52 -22.64 -10.80
N GLN A 86 -5.53 -22.20 -9.56
CA GLN A 86 -5.24 -23.03 -8.37
C GLN A 86 -6.49 -23.68 -7.77
N HIS A 87 -7.67 -23.45 -8.33
CA HIS A 87 -8.93 -23.89 -7.74
C HIS A 87 -9.10 -25.41 -7.81
N GLN A 88 -9.01 -26.09 -6.65
CA GLN A 88 -9.29 -27.53 -6.53
C GLN A 88 -10.50 -27.77 -5.64
N LYS A 89 -11.68 -28.02 -6.24
CA LYS A 89 -12.95 -28.46 -5.61
C LYS A 89 -13.42 -27.71 -4.34
N SER A 90 -12.78 -26.60 -3.97
CA SER A 90 -13.13 -25.73 -2.86
C SER A 90 -14.33 -24.83 -3.21
N SER A 91 -14.84 -24.08 -2.24
CA SER A 91 -15.90 -23.11 -2.50
C SER A 91 -15.41 -22.00 -3.46
N LEU A 92 -16.25 -21.63 -4.43
CA LEU A 92 -16.01 -20.52 -5.36
C LEU A 92 -16.22 -19.12 -4.72
N THR A 93 -16.74 -19.05 -3.49
CA THR A 93 -17.02 -17.79 -2.78
C THR A 93 -15.84 -16.80 -2.77
N PRO A 94 -14.58 -17.20 -2.49
CA PRO A 94 -13.45 -16.27 -2.48
C PRO A 94 -13.13 -15.68 -3.85
N ILE A 95 -13.43 -16.41 -4.94
CA ILE A 95 -13.26 -15.92 -6.31
C ILE A 95 -14.32 -14.86 -6.61
N PHE A 96 -15.59 -15.12 -6.28
CA PHE A 96 -16.68 -14.15 -6.46
C PHE A 96 -16.47 -12.86 -5.69
N GLN A 97 -15.99 -12.93 -4.44
CA GLN A 97 -15.66 -11.73 -3.66
C GLN A 97 -14.55 -10.88 -4.33
N THR A 98 -13.56 -11.54 -4.93
CA THR A 98 -12.46 -10.85 -5.61
C THR A 98 -12.95 -10.17 -6.89
N ILE A 99 -13.82 -10.84 -7.66
CA ILE A 99 -14.45 -10.28 -8.86
C ILE A 99 -15.34 -9.07 -8.49
N ALA A 100 -16.14 -9.19 -7.42
CA ALA A 100 -16.97 -8.09 -6.94
C ALA A 100 -16.13 -6.88 -6.49
N ALA A 101 -15.01 -7.12 -5.80
CA ALA A 101 -14.08 -6.06 -5.41
C ALA A 101 -13.45 -5.36 -6.63
N MET A 102 -13.08 -6.13 -7.67
CA MET A 102 -12.58 -5.58 -8.93
C MET A 102 -13.63 -4.71 -9.63
N GLY A 103 -14.89 -5.14 -9.66
CA GLY A 103 -16.00 -4.37 -10.22
C GLY A 103 -16.14 -2.98 -9.58
N LYS A 104 -16.11 -2.90 -8.25
CA LYS A 104 -16.18 -1.62 -7.52
C LYS A 104 -15.04 -0.66 -7.85
N VAL A 105 -13.82 -1.19 -7.99
CA VAL A 105 -12.67 -0.36 -8.39
C VAL A 105 -12.89 0.21 -9.79
N MET A 106 -13.42 -0.60 -10.71
CA MET A 106 -13.67 -0.17 -12.09
C MET A 106 -14.79 0.87 -12.19
N GLU A 107 -15.88 0.73 -11.41
CA GLU A 107 -16.93 1.74 -11.30
C GLU A 107 -16.38 3.09 -10.81
N THR A 108 -15.49 3.06 -9.82
CA THR A 108 -14.86 4.28 -9.29
C THR A 108 -14.01 4.96 -10.36
N ILE A 109 -13.21 4.17 -11.10
CA ILE A 109 -12.39 4.69 -12.21
C ILE A 109 -13.27 5.26 -13.33
N ALA A 110 -14.38 4.60 -13.68
CA ALA A 110 -15.30 5.08 -14.70
C ALA A 110 -15.89 6.45 -14.31
N HIS A 111 -16.34 6.60 -13.06
CA HIS A 111 -16.83 7.89 -12.55
C HIS A 111 -15.79 9.00 -12.63
N GLU A 112 -14.55 8.72 -12.21
CA GLU A 112 -13.45 9.69 -12.31
C GLU A 112 -13.17 10.08 -13.76
N ILE A 113 -13.14 9.11 -14.69
CA ILE A 113 -12.93 9.38 -16.12
C ILE A 113 -14.05 10.26 -16.66
N THR A 114 -15.30 10.02 -16.29
CA THR A 114 -16.44 10.85 -16.70
C THR A 114 -16.28 12.29 -16.21
N LEU A 115 -15.94 12.48 -14.93
CA LEU A 115 -15.72 13.82 -14.35
C LEU A 115 -14.60 14.57 -15.09
N LEU A 116 -13.46 13.92 -15.28
CA LEU A 116 -12.32 14.52 -15.98
C LEU A 116 -12.66 14.85 -17.43
N THR A 117 -13.39 13.97 -18.12
CA THR A 117 -13.81 14.19 -19.51
C THR A 117 -14.74 15.40 -19.62
N ALA A 118 -15.59 15.64 -18.61
CA ALA A 118 -16.44 16.83 -18.56
C ALA A 118 -15.64 18.12 -18.29
N GLU A 119 -14.56 18.07 -17.51
CA GLU A 119 -13.72 19.23 -17.18
C GLU A 119 -12.69 19.59 -18.27
N LEU A 120 -12.24 18.63 -19.08
CA LEU A 120 -11.20 18.85 -20.08
C LEU A 120 -11.48 20.03 -21.07
N PRO A 121 -12.70 20.22 -21.60
CA PRO A 121 -12.99 21.31 -22.52
C PRO A 121 -12.84 22.70 -21.89
N THR A 122 -13.26 22.86 -20.64
CA THR A 122 -13.19 24.17 -19.95
C THR A 122 -11.74 24.56 -19.68
N LEU A 123 -10.93 23.60 -19.20
CA LEU A 123 -9.50 23.79 -18.96
C LEU A 123 -8.75 24.09 -20.27
N ARG A 124 -9.07 23.38 -21.36
CA ARG A 124 -8.47 23.66 -22.68
C ARG A 124 -8.77 25.08 -23.14
N LYS A 125 -10.01 25.54 -22.98
CA LYS A 125 -10.45 26.88 -23.38
C LYS A 125 -9.74 27.97 -22.56
N VAL A 126 -9.65 27.80 -21.24
CA VAL A 126 -8.95 28.77 -20.36
C VAL A 126 -7.46 28.82 -20.66
N ASN A 127 -6.84 27.68 -20.97
CA ASN A 127 -5.40 27.59 -21.20
C ASN A 127 -4.97 28.01 -22.63
N GLU A 128 -5.92 28.31 -23.51
CA GLU A 128 -5.59 28.64 -24.91
C GLU A 128 -4.99 30.05 -25.05
N SER A 129 -5.53 31.05 -24.35
CA SER A 129 -5.07 32.43 -24.44
C SER A 129 -3.67 32.67 -23.83
N PRO A 130 -3.33 32.13 -22.63
CA PRO A 130 -1.99 32.30 -22.06
C PRO A 130 -0.95 31.53 -22.87
N ARG A 131 -1.31 30.34 -23.38
CA ARG A 131 -0.45 29.56 -24.27
C ARG A 131 -0.10 30.34 -25.54
N LYS A 132 -1.09 30.95 -26.21
CA LYS A 132 -0.84 31.79 -27.41
C LYS A 132 0.10 32.96 -27.10
N ARG A 133 -0.09 33.65 -25.96
CA ARG A 133 0.79 34.74 -25.52
C ARG A 133 2.22 34.27 -25.25
N TYR A 134 2.38 33.16 -24.54
CA TYR A 134 3.70 32.56 -24.27
C TYR A 134 4.45 32.25 -25.58
N TRP A 135 3.77 31.64 -26.56
CA TRP A 135 4.40 31.35 -27.85
C TRP A 135 4.74 32.62 -28.64
N ALA A 136 3.91 33.66 -28.61
CA ALA A 136 4.21 34.93 -29.26
C ALA A 136 5.48 35.60 -28.68
N ILE A 137 5.61 35.63 -27.34
CA ILE A 137 6.79 36.15 -26.65
C ILE A 137 8.03 35.32 -27.00
N LYS A 138 7.93 33.99 -26.93
CA LYS A 138 9.03 33.08 -27.26
C LYS A 138 9.52 33.25 -28.70
N THR A 139 8.60 33.46 -29.64
CA THR A 139 8.94 33.72 -31.05
C THR A 139 9.64 35.08 -31.21
N ARG A 140 9.16 36.13 -30.53
CA ARG A 140 9.80 37.47 -30.56
C ARG A 140 11.24 37.44 -30.04
N ILE A 141 11.49 36.75 -28.94
CA ILE A 141 12.83 36.59 -28.36
C ILE A 141 13.77 35.85 -29.33
N ARG A 142 13.29 34.78 -29.99
CA ARG A 142 14.10 34.02 -30.96
C ARG A 142 14.56 34.84 -32.17
N HIS A 143 13.83 35.90 -32.52
CA HIS A 143 14.19 36.80 -33.62
C HIS A 143 15.01 38.02 -33.15
N GLY A 144 15.57 37.98 -31.93
CA GLY A 144 16.42 39.04 -31.39
C GLY A 144 15.66 40.23 -30.78
N GLY A 145 14.34 40.12 -30.59
CA GLY A 145 13.57 41.14 -29.89
C GLY A 145 13.82 41.09 -28.38
N VAL A 146 14.07 42.26 -27.76
CA VAL A 146 14.12 42.41 -26.29
C VAL A 146 12.68 42.47 -25.74
N LEU A 147 12.48 41.94 -24.52
CA LEU A 147 11.19 41.84 -23.83
C LEU A 147 10.42 43.16 -23.82
#